data_AF-A0A8H5IFY5-F1
#
_entry.id   AF-A0A8H5IFY5-F1
#
_cell.length_a   1.000
_cell.length_b   1.000
_cell.length_c   1.000
_cell.angle_alpha   90.00
_cell.angle_beta   90.00
_cell.angle_gamma   90.00
#
_symmetry.space_group_name_H-M   'P 1'
#
loop_
_entity.id
_entity.type
_entity.pdbx_description
1 polymer ?
#
loop_
_entity_poly.entity_id
_entity_poly.type
_entity_poly.pdbx_seq_one_letter_code
_entity_poly.pdbx_strand_id
1 'polypeptide(L)'
;MSQDKKTGQQAPGKQPRGANEQTAQQTSEADVLAMIERIRKRSGEDIAADSERLAAEATRFYEEQMRIRSQKQREQMIYAAKLALPIAFIVGACHWLCIMSARNSAAQGAQAQQPAGAKITPKVLLIAMFYEESRNWLSSDSGLQFSRKVRVPGLARGYEDIHVTENGEVALLVVGTALINASLSISALLTSPLFDLTKSYFVLTGIAGVNPKRATIGSVAFAKFAIQVDTQLEFDAREVPQEWGSGYVPMGADRPDQFPGIVHGSEVFELNADLRDYALSVAKTVELTDSPKAAEHRALWKNSPGGVFDPAAQDPTVLEGDVLSSNTFWHGHRISEAMEKVARVYTSGQGEYTMTAQEDNALLAGLLNAALQGKVDFSRILLIRSASNFDRGHEDKPHQLPFVMDKGGLGPSTRNLYLTALKVIQGILEEWPTRFEAGIPAQNYIGDIFGSLGGTPGFGDKQNVEQIRSH
;
A
#
# COMPACT_ATOMS: atom_id res chain seq x y z
N MET A 1 34.67 63.50 -51.64
CA MET A 1 36.07 63.06 -51.47
C MET A 1 36.02 61.90 -50.48
N SER A 2 36.12 60.66 -50.97
CA SER A 2 37.39 59.94 -51.15
C SER A 2 37.97 59.56 -49.78
N GLN A 3 38.29 58.33 -49.41
CA GLN A 3 38.43 57.08 -50.16
C GLN A 3 38.82 55.98 -49.14
N ASP A 4 38.46 54.72 -49.44
CA ASP A 4 39.32 53.52 -49.41
C ASP A 4 40.10 53.13 -48.12
N LYS A 5 40.30 51.85 -47.74
CA LYS A 5 40.30 50.56 -48.44
C LYS A 5 40.43 49.46 -47.36
N LYS A 6 39.63 48.38 -47.41
CA LYS A 6 39.99 46.98 -47.84
C LYS A 6 40.83 46.21 -46.81
N THR A 7 40.73 44.90 -46.57
CA THR A 7 40.18 43.68 -47.24
C THR A 7 40.50 42.52 -46.28
N GLY A 8 39.95 41.31 -46.32
CA GLY A 8 39.01 40.54 -47.17
C GLY A 8 38.49 39.40 -46.26
N GLN A 9 37.77 38.35 -46.64
CA GLN A 9 37.31 37.63 -47.84
C GLN A 9 36.42 36.50 -47.20
N GLN A 10 35.40 35.87 -47.75
CA GLN A 10 34.67 35.87 -49.02
C GLN A 10 33.43 34.97 -48.76
N ALA A 11 32.23 35.41 -49.17
CA ALA A 11 31.06 34.54 -49.42
C ALA A 11 31.22 33.91 -50.84
N PRO A 12 30.40 32.95 -51.36
CA PRO A 12 28.93 33.02 -51.49
C PRO A 12 28.23 31.63 -51.36
N GLY A 13 26.92 31.38 -51.48
CA GLY A 13 25.73 32.15 -51.79
C GLY A 13 24.55 31.17 -51.96
N LYS A 14 23.35 31.64 -51.58
CA LYS A 14 21.97 31.28 -51.99
C LYS A 14 21.64 29.83 -52.42
N GLN A 15 20.62 29.25 -51.78
CA GLN A 15 19.38 28.75 -52.43
C GLN A 15 18.29 28.39 -51.37
N PRO A 16 17.00 28.20 -51.76
CA PRO A 16 15.83 28.65 -51.00
C PRO A 16 15.06 27.53 -50.27
N ARG A 17 14.02 27.97 -49.55
CA ARG A 17 12.90 27.22 -48.94
C ARG A 17 12.67 25.81 -49.53
N GLY A 18 12.71 24.80 -48.65
CA GLY A 18 12.21 23.46 -48.88
C GLY A 18 11.99 22.75 -47.54
N ALA A 19 10.79 22.21 -47.36
CA ALA A 19 10.33 21.48 -46.19
C ALA A 19 11.23 20.28 -45.82
N ASN A 20 11.29 19.95 -44.54
CA ASN A 20 11.60 18.60 -44.06
C ASN A 20 10.89 18.39 -42.71
N GLU A 21 9.55 18.30 -42.78
CA GLU A 21 8.80 17.43 -41.89
C GLU A 21 9.14 15.99 -42.31
N GLN A 22 9.72 15.19 -41.42
CA GLN A 22 9.76 13.75 -41.63
C GLN A 22 8.38 13.18 -41.30
N THR A 23 7.56 13.17 -42.34
CA THR A 23 6.30 12.42 -42.50
C THR A 23 6.42 11.01 -41.96
N ALA A 24 5.55 10.64 -41.01
CA ALA A 24 5.13 9.27 -40.85
C ALA A 24 4.45 8.85 -42.17
N GLN A 25 5.09 7.99 -42.95
CA GLN A 25 4.48 7.43 -44.16
C GLN A 25 3.26 6.62 -43.73
N GLN A 26 2.06 7.09 -44.10
CA GLN A 26 0.87 6.27 -44.11
C GLN A 26 1.13 5.09 -45.06
N THR A 27 1.23 3.91 -44.50
CA THR A 27 1.43 2.65 -45.25
C THR A 27 0.18 2.43 -46.08
N SER A 28 0.32 2.36 -47.41
CA SER A 28 -0.84 2.17 -48.29
C SER A 28 -1.40 0.76 -48.13
N GLU A 29 -2.68 0.55 -48.46
CA GLU A 29 -3.30 -0.78 -48.45
C GLU A 29 -2.54 -1.76 -49.35
N ALA A 30 -1.93 -1.26 -50.45
CA ALA A 30 -1.06 -2.04 -51.33
C ALA A 30 0.25 -2.47 -50.65
N ASP A 31 0.82 -1.63 -49.77
CA ASP A 31 2.03 -1.97 -49.01
C ASP A 31 1.76 -3.03 -47.94
N VAL A 32 0.60 -2.95 -47.29
CA VAL A 32 0.14 -3.95 -46.31
C VAL A 32 -0.13 -5.28 -47.00
N LEU A 33 -0.79 -5.27 -48.17
CA LEU A 33 -1.01 -6.47 -48.96
C LEU A 33 0.30 -7.08 -49.46
N ALA A 34 1.26 -6.28 -49.93
CA ALA A 34 2.58 -6.75 -50.33
C ALA A 34 3.41 -7.28 -49.16
N MET A 35 3.20 -6.76 -47.95
CA MET A 35 3.80 -7.28 -46.72
C MET A 35 3.17 -8.61 -46.31
N ILE A 36 1.84 -8.73 -46.36
CA ILE A 36 1.11 -9.98 -46.09
C ILE A 36 1.50 -11.06 -47.10
N GLU A 37 1.64 -10.72 -48.38
CA GLU A 37 2.05 -11.67 -49.42
C GLU A 37 3.51 -12.12 -49.24
N ARG A 38 4.40 -11.22 -48.77
CA ARG A 38 5.77 -11.56 -48.37
C ARG A 38 5.79 -12.51 -47.18
N ILE A 39 4.96 -12.28 -46.17
CA ILE A 39 4.83 -13.15 -45.00
C ILE A 39 4.27 -14.52 -45.39
N ARG A 40 3.26 -14.56 -46.27
CA ARG A 40 2.63 -15.80 -46.75
C ARG A 40 3.56 -16.66 -47.62
N LYS A 41 4.56 -16.05 -48.28
CA LYS A 41 5.58 -16.75 -49.09
C LYS A 41 6.82 -17.17 -48.30
N ARG A 42 6.91 -16.88 -46.99
CA ARG A 42 8.03 -17.34 -46.16
C ARG A 42 8.00 -18.85 -46.01
N SER A 43 9.15 -19.48 -46.25
CA SER A 43 9.31 -20.91 -46.02
C SER A 43 9.38 -21.20 -44.51
N GLY A 44 9.10 -22.45 -44.10
CA GLY A 44 9.28 -22.85 -42.70
C GLY A 44 10.72 -22.69 -42.20
N GLU A 45 11.70 -22.77 -43.09
CA GLU A 45 13.12 -22.55 -42.80
C GLU A 45 13.42 -21.08 -42.46
N ASP A 46 12.79 -20.12 -43.17
CA ASP A 46 12.96 -18.68 -42.90
C ASP A 46 12.39 -18.24 -41.55
N ILE A 47 11.36 -18.95 -41.06
CA ILE A 47 10.74 -18.68 -39.76
C ILE A 47 11.59 -19.28 -38.63
N ALA A 48 12.13 -20.49 -38.85
CA ALA A 48 13.03 -21.14 -37.91
C ALA A 48 14.33 -20.33 -37.72
N ALA A 49 14.93 -19.84 -38.80
CA ALA A 49 16.16 -19.04 -38.75
C ALA A 49 15.99 -17.71 -37.99
N ASP A 50 14.85 -17.02 -38.16
CA ASP A 50 14.58 -15.79 -37.40
C ASP A 50 14.27 -16.07 -35.92
N SER A 51 13.61 -17.20 -35.62
CA SER A 51 13.36 -17.62 -34.24
C SER A 51 14.67 -17.93 -33.51
N GLU A 52 15.62 -18.61 -34.17
CA GLU A 52 16.96 -18.85 -33.63
C GLU A 52 17.75 -17.55 -33.45
N ARG A 53 17.64 -16.62 -34.42
CA ARG A 53 18.29 -15.29 -34.31
C ARG A 53 17.75 -14.49 -33.12
N LEU A 54 16.43 -14.45 -32.93
CA LEU A 54 15.78 -13.76 -31.82
C LEU A 54 16.13 -14.40 -30.47
N ALA A 55 16.20 -15.73 -30.40
CA ALA A 55 16.64 -16.43 -29.20
C ALA A 55 18.11 -16.09 -28.86
N ALA A 56 18.99 -15.98 -29.87
CA ALA A 56 20.38 -15.58 -29.68
C ALA A 56 20.53 -14.10 -29.28
N GLU A 57 19.66 -13.21 -29.77
CA GLU A 57 19.62 -11.80 -29.35
C GLU A 57 19.08 -11.66 -27.91
N ALA A 58 18.03 -12.39 -27.54
CA ALA A 58 17.49 -12.41 -26.19
C ALA A 58 18.53 -12.94 -25.17
N THR A 59 19.28 -13.97 -25.55
CA THR A 59 20.37 -14.51 -24.72
C THR A 59 21.48 -13.48 -24.53
N ARG A 60 21.92 -12.81 -25.62
CA ARG A 60 22.92 -11.73 -25.52
C ARG A 60 22.45 -10.57 -24.66
N PHE A 61 21.20 -10.15 -24.81
CA PHE A 61 20.62 -9.10 -23.96
C PHE A 61 20.61 -9.49 -22.48
N TYR A 62 20.23 -10.74 -22.18
CA TYR A 62 20.23 -11.25 -20.80
C TYR A 62 21.64 -11.29 -20.19
N GLU A 63 22.63 -11.78 -20.95
CA GLU A 63 24.04 -11.79 -20.52
C GLU A 63 24.58 -10.38 -20.27
N GLU A 64 24.23 -9.41 -21.12
CA GLU A 64 24.62 -8.02 -20.97
C GLU A 64 23.98 -7.36 -19.74
N GLN A 65 22.69 -7.63 -19.46
CA GLN A 65 22.03 -7.19 -18.23
C GLN A 65 22.69 -7.77 -16.97
N MET A 66 23.08 -9.04 -17.00
CA MET A 66 23.80 -9.69 -15.90
C MET A 66 25.20 -9.07 -15.70
N ARG A 67 25.90 -8.75 -16.79
CA ARG A 67 27.19 -8.06 -16.74
C ARG A 67 27.06 -6.66 -16.14
N ILE A 68 26.06 -5.88 -16.55
CA ILE A 68 25.77 -4.54 -16.00
C ILE A 68 25.44 -4.62 -14.50
N ARG A 69 24.62 -5.59 -14.07
CA ARG A 69 24.34 -5.83 -12.64
C ARG A 69 25.62 -6.16 -11.86
N SER A 70 26.48 -7.01 -12.41
CA SER A 70 27.76 -7.35 -11.77
C SER A 70 28.71 -6.16 -11.65
N GLN A 71 28.75 -5.28 -12.66
CA GLN A 71 29.55 -4.05 -12.62
C GLN A 71 28.99 -3.07 -11.59
N LYS A 72 27.67 -2.85 -11.54
CA LYS A 72 27.05 -2.02 -10.50
C LYS A 72 27.32 -2.55 -9.08
N GLN A 73 27.26 -3.87 -8.87
CA GLN A 73 27.63 -4.47 -7.59
C GLN A 73 29.11 -4.25 -7.24
N ARG A 74 30.03 -4.38 -8.20
CA ARG A 74 31.45 -4.09 -7.99
C ARG A 74 31.69 -2.61 -7.67
N GLU A 75 31.01 -1.69 -8.37
CA GLU A 75 31.09 -0.26 -8.10
C GLU A 75 30.54 0.08 -6.71
N GLN A 76 29.42 -0.52 -6.30
CA GLN A 76 28.87 -0.38 -4.94
C GLN A 76 29.83 -0.93 -3.88
N MET A 77 30.47 -2.07 -4.12
CA MET A 77 31.48 -2.63 -3.21
C MET A 77 32.73 -1.76 -3.12
N ILE A 78 33.18 -1.16 -4.23
CA ILE A 78 34.31 -0.20 -4.24
C ILE A 78 33.92 1.08 -3.49
N TYR A 79 32.68 1.57 -3.66
CA TYR A 79 32.16 2.71 -2.90
C TYR A 79 32.08 2.41 -1.39
N ALA A 80 31.57 1.23 -1.02
CA ALA A 80 31.51 0.78 0.36
C ALA A 80 32.92 0.63 0.98
N ALA A 81 33.87 0.07 0.23
CA ALA A 81 35.27 -0.06 0.68
C ALA A 81 35.96 1.31 0.82
N LYS A 82 35.71 2.26 -0.10
CA LYS A 82 36.21 3.64 -0.03
C LYS A 82 35.61 4.44 1.13
N LEU A 83 34.38 4.15 1.55
CA LEU A 83 33.78 4.72 2.76
C LEU A 83 34.30 4.04 4.04
N ALA A 84 34.46 2.72 4.03
CA ALA A 84 34.84 1.94 5.20
C ALA A 84 36.30 2.11 5.62
N LEU A 85 37.24 2.27 4.67
CA LEU A 85 38.67 2.47 4.99
C LEU A 85 38.96 3.72 5.84
N PRO A 86 38.46 4.93 5.50
CA PRO A 86 38.68 6.12 6.32
C PRO A 86 37.92 6.05 7.65
N ILE A 87 36.73 5.43 7.69
CA ILE A 87 35.95 5.25 8.93
C ILE A 87 36.68 4.28 9.89
N ALA A 88 37.24 3.18 9.38
CA ALA A 88 38.02 2.24 10.19
C ALA A 88 39.33 2.87 10.72
N PHE A 89 39.95 3.77 9.97
CA PHE A 89 41.14 4.51 10.41
C PHE A 89 40.81 5.54 11.51
N ILE A 90 39.67 6.23 11.40
CA ILE A 90 39.17 7.19 12.40
C ILE A 90 38.75 6.46 13.68
N VAL A 91 38.01 5.35 13.55
CA VAL A 91 37.59 4.52 14.70
C VAL A 91 38.79 3.86 15.37
N GLY A 92 39.78 3.38 14.61
CA GLY A 92 41.03 2.82 15.15
C GLY A 92 41.88 3.84 15.92
N ALA A 93 41.97 5.08 15.43
CA ALA A 93 42.65 6.18 16.12
C ALA A 93 41.91 6.61 17.40
N CYS A 94 40.57 6.64 17.38
CA CYS A 94 39.75 6.91 18.56
C CYS A 94 39.80 5.78 19.60
N HIS A 95 39.91 4.52 19.18
CA HIS A 95 40.04 3.39 20.10
C HIS A 95 41.40 3.39 20.82
N TRP A 96 42.48 3.77 20.14
CA TRP A 96 43.82 3.91 20.76
C TRP A 96 43.89 5.06 21.78
N LEU A 97 43.19 6.18 21.54
CA LEU A 97 43.09 7.26 22.53
C LEU A 97 42.20 6.92 23.73
N CYS A 98 41.14 6.10 23.55
CA CYS A 98 40.25 5.72 24.66
C CYS A 98 40.86 4.66 25.59
N ILE A 99 41.74 3.79 25.09
CA ILE A 99 42.39 2.73 25.89
C ILE A 99 43.40 3.29 26.91
N MET A 100 43.90 4.53 26.75
CA MET A 100 44.75 5.18 27.75
C MET A 100 43.99 5.93 28.87
N SER A 101 42.67 6.12 28.75
CA SER A 101 41.87 6.87 29.74
C SER A 101 40.88 6.04 30.57
N ALA A 102 40.71 4.75 30.27
CA ALA A 102 39.73 3.89 30.93
C ALA A 102 40.38 2.76 31.77
N ARG A 103 41.40 3.10 32.57
CA ARG A 103 41.82 2.30 33.75
C ARG A 103 41.18 2.89 35.01
N ASN A 104 39.86 3.01 35.03
CA ASN A 104 39.03 3.24 36.22
C ASN A 104 37.59 3.44 35.77
N SER A 105 36.86 2.35 35.54
CA SER A 105 35.40 2.21 35.70
C SER A 105 34.95 0.92 35.03
N ALA A 106 35.39 -0.20 35.58
CA ALA A 106 34.78 -1.50 35.31
C ALA A 106 33.61 -1.66 36.26
N ALA A 107 32.45 -1.12 35.90
CA ALA A 107 31.14 -1.52 36.43
C ALA A 107 30.04 -0.86 35.58
N GLN A 108 29.04 -1.65 35.21
CA GLN A 108 27.76 -1.27 34.57
C GLN A 108 27.75 -1.16 33.03
N GLY A 109 27.82 -2.33 32.41
CA GLY A 109 27.13 -2.61 31.15
C GLY A 109 26.16 -3.77 31.37
N ALA A 110 25.16 -3.59 32.24
CA ALA A 110 24.08 -4.55 32.37
C ALA A 110 23.08 -4.28 31.22
N GLN A 111 23.14 -5.08 30.16
CA GLN A 111 21.97 -5.27 29.32
C GLN A 111 20.83 -5.73 30.23
N ALA A 112 19.70 -5.03 30.20
CA ALA A 112 18.48 -5.50 30.84
C ALA A 112 18.03 -6.77 30.10
N GLN A 113 18.58 -7.91 30.50
CA GLN A 113 18.10 -9.22 30.07
C GLN A 113 16.65 -9.31 30.56
N GLN A 114 15.68 -9.34 29.65
CA GLN A 114 14.31 -9.68 30.03
C GLN A 114 14.36 -11.00 30.80
N PRO A 115 13.73 -11.09 31.99
CA PRO A 115 13.74 -12.33 32.75
C PRO A 115 13.18 -13.44 31.87
N ALA A 116 13.93 -14.55 31.78
CA ALA A 116 13.54 -15.70 30.99
C ALA A 116 12.11 -16.13 31.39
N GLY A 117 11.16 -16.01 30.45
CA GLY A 117 9.74 -16.34 30.66
C GLY A 117 8.78 -15.15 30.78
N ALA A 118 9.25 -13.90 30.85
CA ALA A 118 8.36 -12.73 30.80
C ALA A 118 7.89 -12.45 29.37
N LYS A 119 6.56 -12.38 29.18
CA LYS A 119 5.95 -12.02 27.88
C LYS A 119 6.17 -10.54 27.55
N ILE A 120 6.22 -10.22 26.27
CA ILE A 120 6.25 -8.84 25.77
C ILE A 120 4.80 -8.34 25.71
N THR A 121 4.53 -7.21 26.38
CA THR A 121 3.20 -6.60 26.52
C THR A 121 3.17 -5.21 25.88
N PRO A 122 3.21 -5.11 24.54
CA PRO A 122 3.21 -3.81 23.89
C PRO A 122 1.90 -3.08 24.19
N LYS A 123 1.99 -1.78 24.51
CA LYS A 123 0.84 -0.89 24.56
C LYS A 123 0.25 -0.71 23.16
N VAL A 124 1.12 -0.64 22.15
CA VAL A 124 0.74 -0.52 20.74
C VAL A 124 1.45 -1.59 19.92
N LEU A 125 0.67 -2.37 19.17
CA LEU A 125 1.16 -3.18 18.06
C LEU A 125 0.80 -2.49 16.74
N LEU A 126 1.82 -1.91 16.11
CA LEU A 126 1.76 -1.35 14.78
C LEU A 126 1.87 -2.47 13.73
N ILE A 127 1.01 -2.46 12.73
CA ILE A 127 1.06 -3.39 11.60
C ILE A 127 1.30 -2.61 10.31
N ALA A 128 2.27 -3.06 9.52
CA ALA A 128 2.50 -2.67 8.14
C ALA A 128 2.44 -3.90 7.23
N MET A 129 2.21 -3.73 5.93
CA MET A 129 2.04 -4.85 5.01
C MET A 129 3.35 -5.23 4.33
N PHE A 130 4.19 -4.25 3.98
CA PHE A 130 5.47 -4.53 3.31
C PHE A 130 6.55 -3.45 3.56
N TYR A 131 7.74 -3.65 2.98
CA TYR A 131 8.92 -2.82 3.22
C TYR A 131 8.67 -1.31 3.06
N GLU A 132 8.05 -0.84 1.97
CA GLU A 132 7.87 0.59 1.72
C GLU A 132 6.96 1.27 2.74
N GLU A 133 6.02 0.54 3.33
CA GLU A 133 5.16 1.02 4.42
C GLU A 133 5.91 1.02 5.77
N SER A 134 6.81 0.07 5.96
CA SER A 134 7.62 -0.06 7.18
C SER A 134 8.82 0.90 7.24
N ARG A 135 9.30 1.40 6.08
CA ARG A 135 10.61 2.08 5.97
C ARG A 135 10.73 3.32 6.84
N ASN A 136 9.68 4.13 6.94
CA ASN A 136 9.70 5.36 7.75
C ASN A 136 9.80 5.02 9.24
N TRP A 137 9.10 3.98 9.68
CA TRP A 137 9.12 3.48 11.06
C TRP A 137 10.49 2.91 11.47
N LEU A 138 11.16 2.25 10.53
CA LEU A 138 12.47 1.61 10.73
C LEU A 138 13.66 2.51 10.36
N SER A 139 13.39 3.76 9.98
CA SER A 139 14.43 4.74 9.66
C SER A 139 15.11 5.26 10.92
N SER A 140 16.36 5.74 10.81
CA SER A 140 17.07 6.41 11.91
C SER A 140 16.33 7.63 12.45
N ASP A 141 15.57 8.30 11.58
CA ASP A 141 14.89 9.56 11.88
C ASP A 141 13.45 9.32 12.39
N SER A 142 13.10 8.05 12.66
CA SER A 142 11.82 7.67 13.23
C SER A 142 11.64 8.24 14.64
N GLY A 143 10.43 8.67 14.98
CA GLY A 143 10.03 9.04 16.34
C GLY A 143 9.95 7.84 17.29
N LEU A 144 10.05 6.61 16.75
CA LEU A 144 10.08 5.36 17.51
C LEU A 144 11.33 4.57 17.12
N GLN A 145 12.12 4.16 18.11
CA GLN A 145 13.36 3.43 17.89
C GLN A 145 13.19 1.97 18.30
N PHE A 146 13.20 1.08 17.31
CA PHE A 146 13.04 -0.36 17.48
C PHE A 146 14.41 -1.04 17.60
N SER A 147 14.99 -1.02 18.80
CA SER A 147 16.31 -1.61 19.11
C SER A 147 16.29 -3.14 19.20
N ARG A 148 15.12 -3.75 19.42
CA ARG A 148 14.97 -5.19 19.64
C ARG A 148 14.30 -5.85 18.45
N LYS A 149 14.70 -7.10 18.18
CA LYS A 149 14.08 -7.97 17.17
C LYS A 149 13.71 -9.29 17.82
N VAL A 150 12.47 -9.72 17.61
CA VAL A 150 11.91 -10.94 18.17
C VAL A 150 11.48 -11.84 17.03
N ARG A 151 12.18 -12.95 16.85
CA ARG A 151 11.85 -13.91 15.81
C ARG A 151 10.57 -14.67 16.17
N VAL A 152 9.59 -14.67 15.27
CA VAL A 152 8.36 -15.46 15.43
C VAL A 152 8.22 -16.41 14.24
N PRO A 153 8.24 -17.74 14.45
CA PRO A 153 8.01 -18.71 13.38
C PRO A 153 6.62 -18.54 12.75
N GLY A 154 6.53 -18.70 11.42
CA GLY A 154 5.26 -18.63 10.68
C GLY A 154 4.92 -17.24 10.11
N LEU A 155 5.71 -16.21 10.44
CA LEU A 155 5.61 -14.91 9.77
C LEU A 155 6.03 -14.98 8.30
N ALA A 156 5.56 -14.02 7.51
CA ALA A 156 5.84 -13.92 6.08
C ALA A 156 7.35 -13.89 5.77
N ARG A 157 7.72 -14.53 4.66
CA ARG A 157 9.11 -14.58 4.17
C ARG A 157 9.64 -13.15 3.91
N GLY A 158 10.83 -12.85 4.44
CA GLY A 158 11.44 -11.52 4.40
C GLY A 158 10.99 -10.59 5.54
N TYR A 159 10.03 -11.02 6.36
CA TYR A 159 9.49 -10.27 7.50
C TYR A 159 9.39 -11.17 8.74
N GLU A 160 10.42 -11.95 9.03
CA GLU A 160 10.38 -12.99 10.06
C GLU A 160 10.55 -12.46 11.50
N ASP A 161 10.89 -11.18 11.66
CA ASP A 161 11.13 -10.55 12.94
C ASP A 161 10.04 -9.52 13.27
N ILE A 162 9.61 -9.49 14.54
CA ILE A 162 8.85 -8.39 15.13
C ILE A 162 9.83 -7.40 15.73
N HIS A 163 9.71 -6.15 15.32
CA HIS A 163 10.55 -5.06 15.79
C HIS A 163 9.95 -4.48 17.06
N VAL A 164 10.73 -4.33 18.13
CA VAL A 164 10.22 -3.90 19.44
C VAL A 164 11.08 -2.76 19.97
N THR A 165 10.44 -1.74 20.55
CA THR A 165 11.17 -0.67 21.25
C THR A 165 11.91 -1.21 22.46
N GLU A 166 12.97 -0.54 22.91
CA GLU A 166 13.78 -1.01 24.04
C GLU A 166 12.93 -1.35 25.27
N ASN A 167 12.03 -0.42 25.62
CA ASN A 167 11.11 -0.54 26.75
C ASN A 167 9.95 -1.54 26.53
N GLY A 168 9.79 -2.07 25.32
CA GLY A 168 8.73 -3.03 24.99
C GLY A 168 7.34 -2.44 24.78
N GLU A 169 7.17 -1.11 24.83
CA GLU A 169 5.85 -0.46 24.75
C GLU A 169 5.26 -0.44 23.33
N VAL A 170 6.09 -0.42 22.29
CA VAL A 170 5.63 -0.46 20.90
C VAL A 170 6.31 -1.60 20.17
N ALA A 171 5.52 -2.36 19.43
CA ALA A 171 6.00 -3.39 18.53
C ALA A 171 5.48 -3.12 17.10
N LEU A 172 6.31 -3.41 16.10
CA LEU A 172 5.99 -3.31 14.68
C LEU A 172 6.11 -4.70 14.06
N LEU A 173 5.01 -5.14 13.43
CA LEU A 173 4.95 -6.34 12.62
C LEU A 173 4.75 -5.96 11.15
N VAL A 174 5.52 -6.58 10.25
CA VAL A 174 5.26 -6.52 8.81
C VAL A 174 4.66 -7.85 8.36
N VAL A 175 3.43 -7.83 7.82
CA VAL A 175 2.64 -9.06 7.63
C VAL A 175 2.77 -9.71 6.26
N GLY A 176 3.36 -9.02 5.29
CA GLY A 176 3.33 -9.40 3.88
C GLY A 176 2.07 -8.91 3.17
N THR A 177 2.10 -8.90 1.84
CA THR A 177 0.99 -8.44 1.00
C THR A 177 -0.04 -9.53 0.75
N ALA A 178 -1.28 -9.13 0.48
CA ALA A 178 -2.44 -10.00 0.24
C ALA A 178 -2.98 -10.74 1.47
N LEU A 179 -4.28 -11.07 1.41
CA LEU A 179 -5.08 -11.61 2.51
C LEU A 179 -4.46 -12.87 3.14
N ILE A 180 -3.90 -13.77 2.34
CA ILE A 180 -3.32 -15.03 2.85
C ILE A 180 -2.07 -14.77 3.73
N ASN A 181 -1.14 -13.93 3.27
CA ASN A 181 0.06 -13.64 4.06
C ASN A 181 -0.31 -12.86 5.32
N ALA A 182 -1.23 -11.90 5.19
CA ALA A 182 -1.75 -11.15 6.33
C ALA A 182 -2.37 -12.08 7.40
N SER A 183 -3.22 -13.02 6.98
CA SER A 183 -3.88 -14.00 7.85
C SER A 183 -2.89 -14.95 8.55
N LEU A 184 -1.91 -15.47 7.81
CA LEU A 184 -0.91 -16.38 8.37
C LEU A 184 0.03 -15.66 9.35
N SER A 185 0.49 -14.45 9.01
CA SER A 185 1.36 -13.65 9.88
C SER A 185 0.66 -13.22 11.16
N ILE A 186 -0.60 -12.75 11.07
CA ILE A 186 -1.35 -12.38 12.28
C ILE A 186 -1.65 -13.61 13.14
N SER A 187 -1.98 -14.75 12.54
CA SER A 187 -2.20 -16.01 13.28
C SER A 187 -0.94 -16.48 14.00
N ALA A 188 0.23 -16.37 13.36
CA ALA A 188 1.52 -16.69 13.96
C ALA A 188 1.84 -15.78 15.16
N LEU A 189 1.56 -14.47 15.07
CA LEU A 189 1.66 -13.57 16.22
C LEU A 189 0.70 -13.98 17.36
N LEU A 190 -0.58 -14.14 17.05
CA LEU A 190 -1.65 -14.36 18.03
C LEU A 190 -1.54 -15.72 18.75
N THR A 191 -0.83 -16.67 18.17
CA THR A 191 -0.54 -17.98 18.77
C THR A 191 0.84 -18.06 19.44
N SER A 192 1.69 -17.04 19.25
CA SER A 192 3.02 -16.98 19.84
C SER A 192 2.92 -16.86 21.38
N PRO A 193 3.64 -17.70 22.15
CA PRO A 193 3.65 -17.58 23.60
C PRO A 193 4.47 -16.38 24.10
N LEU A 194 5.17 -15.68 23.19
CA LEU A 194 6.10 -14.60 23.51
C LEU A 194 5.39 -13.29 23.86
N PHE A 195 4.12 -13.13 23.49
CA PHE A 195 3.38 -11.89 23.64
C PHE A 195 2.15 -12.07 24.52
N ASP A 196 1.80 -11.01 25.25
CA ASP A 196 0.49 -10.82 25.86
C ASP A 196 -0.09 -9.53 25.29
N LEU A 197 -1.16 -9.69 24.51
CA LEU A 197 -1.78 -8.65 23.69
C LEU A 197 -3.16 -8.23 24.22
N THR A 198 -3.51 -8.68 25.42
CA THR A 198 -4.86 -8.50 26.01
C THR A 198 -5.26 -7.04 26.18
N LYS A 199 -4.30 -6.12 26.32
CA LYS A 199 -4.52 -4.67 26.42
C LYS A 199 -3.94 -3.87 25.25
N SER A 200 -3.32 -4.52 24.27
CA SER A 200 -2.64 -3.84 23.17
C SER A 200 -3.62 -3.13 22.24
N TYR A 201 -3.27 -1.94 21.79
CA TYR A 201 -3.91 -1.31 20.63
C TYR A 201 -3.27 -1.80 19.35
N PHE A 202 -4.10 -2.20 18.39
CA PHE A 202 -3.66 -2.60 17.07
C PHE A 202 -3.84 -1.42 16.12
N VAL A 203 -2.74 -0.87 15.62
CA VAL A 203 -2.77 0.22 14.64
C VAL A 203 -2.39 -0.37 13.29
N LEU A 204 -3.40 -0.65 12.47
CA LEU A 204 -3.25 -1.21 11.14
C LEU A 204 -2.95 -0.05 10.18
N THR A 205 -1.75 -0.04 9.60
CA THR A 205 -1.31 1.03 8.69
C THR A 205 -0.92 0.46 7.34
N GLY A 206 -1.39 1.07 6.27
CA GLY A 206 -0.91 0.76 4.92
C GLY A 206 -1.25 1.84 3.91
N ILE A 207 -0.64 1.76 2.73
CA ILE A 207 -1.06 2.57 1.59
C ILE A 207 -2.31 1.97 0.95
N ALA A 208 -2.96 2.73 0.09
CA ALA A 208 -4.21 2.37 -0.56
C ALA A 208 -4.38 3.06 -1.92
N GLY A 209 -5.18 2.43 -2.77
CA GLY A 209 -5.85 3.14 -3.87
C GLY A 209 -6.98 3.99 -3.29
N VAL A 210 -7.11 5.24 -3.72
CA VAL A 210 -8.17 6.15 -3.26
C VAL A 210 -9.28 6.25 -4.29
N ASN A 211 -10.52 6.25 -3.83
CA ASN A 211 -11.68 6.58 -4.65
C ASN A 211 -11.67 8.10 -4.94
N PRO A 212 -11.52 8.53 -6.20
CA PRO A 212 -11.44 9.94 -6.58
C PRO A 212 -12.73 10.74 -6.26
N LYS A 213 -13.85 10.07 -5.99
CA LYS A 213 -15.09 10.72 -5.54
C LYS A 213 -15.03 11.19 -4.08
N ARG A 214 -14.09 10.67 -3.29
CA ARG A 214 -14.04 10.91 -1.84
C ARG A 214 -12.83 11.70 -1.40
N ALA A 215 -11.66 11.40 -1.96
CA ALA A 215 -10.40 12.00 -1.54
C ALA A 215 -9.36 11.97 -2.66
N THR A 216 -8.12 12.30 -2.29
CA THR A 216 -7.02 12.44 -3.25
C THR A 216 -5.70 11.86 -2.77
N ILE A 217 -4.77 11.67 -3.70
CA ILE A 217 -3.41 11.16 -3.46
C ILE A 217 -2.74 11.97 -2.35
N GLY A 218 -2.14 11.26 -1.40
CA GLY A 218 -1.49 11.79 -0.20
C GLY A 218 -2.42 11.92 1.01
N SER A 219 -3.75 11.85 0.83
CA SER A 219 -4.71 11.91 1.95
C SER A 219 -4.61 10.67 2.84
N VAL A 220 -5.02 10.80 4.11
CA VAL A 220 -5.02 9.72 5.10
C VAL A 220 -6.42 9.54 5.66
N ALA A 221 -7.00 8.36 5.47
CA ALA A 221 -8.34 8.01 5.93
C ALA A 221 -8.30 7.11 7.17
N PHE A 222 -9.22 7.39 8.09
CA PHE A 222 -9.48 6.61 9.30
C PHE A 222 -10.81 5.88 9.16
N ALA A 223 -10.75 4.55 9.17
CA ALA A 223 -11.88 3.70 8.82
C ALA A 223 -12.70 3.30 10.05
N LYS A 224 -14.01 3.18 9.84
CA LYS A 224 -14.93 2.49 10.76
C LYS A 224 -15.31 1.12 10.23
N PHE A 225 -15.43 0.97 8.92
CA PHE A 225 -15.68 -0.31 8.26
C PHE A 225 -14.47 -0.79 7.47
N ALA A 226 -14.26 -2.10 7.50
CA ALA A 226 -13.46 -2.83 6.53
C ALA A 226 -14.35 -3.84 5.81
N ILE A 227 -14.37 -3.78 4.48
CA ILE A 227 -15.34 -4.49 3.64
C ILE A 227 -14.58 -5.36 2.64
N GLN A 228 -14.69 -6.68 2.74
CA GLN A 228 -14.14 -7.58 1.75
C GLN A 228 -15.11 -7.67 0.56
N VAL A 229 -14.66 -7.22 -0.61
CA VAL A 229 -15.51 -7.08 -1.79
C VAL A 229 -15.22 -8.11 -2.89
N ASP A 230 -14.31 -9.05 -2.66
CA ASP A 230 -13.93 -10.07 -3.64
C ASP A 230 -14.52 -11.46 -3.36
N THR A 231 -15.30 -11.63 -2.28
CA THR A 231 -16.07 -12.85 -1.98
C THR A 231 -17.37 -12.90 -2.80
N GLN A 232 -17.21 -12.88 -4.12
CA GLN A 232 -18.30 -12.79 -5.10
C GLN A 232 -18.06 -13.77 -6.26
N LEU A 233 -19.11 -14.03 -7.04
CA LEU A 233 -18.98 -14.64 -8.36
C LEU A 233 -18.39 -13.61 -9.34
N GLU A 234 -17.40 -14.03 -10.12
CA GLU A 234 -16.84 -13.24 -11.22
C GLU A 234 -17.16 -13.92 -12.56
N PHE A 235 -17.85 -13.21 -13.43
CA PHE A 235 -18.17 -13.64 -14.80
C PHE A 235 -17.19 -13.00 -15.79
N ASP A 236 -16.84 -13.75 -16.84
CA ASP A 236 -15.99 -13.23 -17.91
C ASP A 236 -16.61 -11.95 -18.50
N ALA A 237 -15.81 -10.87 -18.58
CA ALA A 237 -16.27 -9.56 -19.00
C ALA A 237 -16.96 -9.54 -20.37
N ARG A 238 -16.73 -10.54 -21.24
CA ARG A 238 -17.36 -10.67 -22.57
C ARG A 238 -18.75 -11.30 -22.51
N GLU A 239 -19.09 -11.95 -21.40
CA GLU A 239 -20.34 -12.66 -21.16
C GLU A 239 -21.27 -11.88 -20.21
N VAL A 240 -20.79 -10.77 -19.63
CA VAL A 240 -21.55 -9.94 -18.71
C VAL A 240 -22.70 -9.22 -19.45
N PRO A 241 -23.96 -9.41 -19.01
CA PRO A 241 -25.09 -8.63 -19.52
C PRO A 241 -24.90 -7.13 -19.30
N GLN A 242 -25.28 -6.32 -20.29
CA GLN A 242 -25.03 -4.88 -20.28
C GLN A 242 -25.65 -4.19 -19.05
N GLU A 243 -26.79 -4.68 -18.60
CA GLU A 243 -27.57 -4.14 -17.47
C GLU A 243 -26.94 -4.42 -16.09
N TRP A 244 -26.00 -5.35 -15.97
CA TRP A 244 -25.31 -5.62 -14.70
C TRP A 244 -24.25 -4.56 -14.38
N GLY A 245 -23.67 -3.93 -15.42
CA GLY A 245 -22.64 -2.91 -15.31
C GLY A 245 -21.24 -3.44 -14.96
N SER A 246 -21.14 -4.55 -14.22
CA SER A 246 -19.92 -5.33 -13.99
C SER A 246 -20.22 -6.83 -13.94
N GLY A 247 -19.17 -7.66 -14.01
CA GLY A 247 -19.27 -9.12 -13.90
C GLY A 247 -19.26 -9.67 -12.48
N TYR A 248 -19.41 -8.82 -11.46
CA TYR A 248 -19.40 -9.25 -10.06
C TYR A 248 -20.82 -9.42 -9.53
N VAL A 249 -21.12 -10.59 -8.97
CA VAL A 249 -22.41 -10.89 -8.32
C VAL A 249 -22.17 -11.48 -6.94
N PRO A 250 -22.75 -10.93 -5.86
CA PRO A 250 -22.62 -11.49 -4.52
C PRO A 250 -23.03 -12.96 -4.43
N MET A 251 -22.34 -13.73 -3.58
CA MET A 251 -22.55 -15.18 -3.51
C MET A 251 -24.00 -15.52 -3.11
N GLY A 252 -24.65 -16.35 -3.91
CA GLY A 252 -26.05 -16.75 -3.70
C GLY A 252 -27.09 -15.65 -3.92
N ALA A 253 -26.71 -14.48 -4.46
CA ALA A 253 -27.65 -13.44 -4.87
C ALA A 253 -28.14 -13.64 -6.31
N ASP A 254 -29.37 -13.19 -6.59
CA ASP A 254 -29.94 -13.25 -7.95
C ASP A 254 -29.46 -12.09 -8.83
N ARG A 255 -28.99 -10.99 -8.22
CA ARG A 255 -28.57 -9.76 -8.92
C ARG A 255 -27.34 -9.09 -8.26
N PRO A 256 -26.52 -8.34 -9.04
CA PRO A 256 -25.32 -7.66 -8.53
C PRO A 256 -25.53 -6.65 -7.38
N ASP A 257 -26.76 -6.14 -7.22
CA ASP A 257 -27.13 -5.08 -6.28
C ASP A 257 -27.83 -5.60 -5.01
N GLN A 258 -27.72 -6.90 -4.71
CA GLN A 258 -28.36 -7.54 -3.57
C GLN A 258 -27.36 -8.00 -2.52
N PHE A 259 -27.84 -8.18 -1.29
CA PHE A 259 -27.01 -8.76 -0.22
C PHE A 259 -26.78 -10.26 -0.53
N PRO A 260 -25.59 -10.82 -0.24
CA PRO A 260 -25.30 -12.22 -0.51
C PRO A 260 -26.22 -13.16 0.29
N GLY A 261 -26.75 -14.18 -0.36
CA GLY A 261 -27.47 -15.27 0.31
C GLY A 261 -26.54 -16.23 1.06
N ILE A 262 -25.24 -16.17 0.78
CA ILE A 262 -24.20 -17.00 1.40
C ILE A 262 -23.02 -16.12 1.81
N VAL A 263 -22.59 -16.22 3.06
CA VAL A 263 -21.47 -15.42 3.60
C VAL A 263 -20.41 -16.31 4.25
N HIS A 264 -19.21 -15.76 4.39
CA HIS A 264 -18.02 -16.45 4.90
C HIS A 264 -17.57 -15.91 6.27
N GLY A 265 -18.14 -14.80 6.73
CA GLY A 265 -17.84 -14.16 8.02
C GLY A 265 -16.75 -13.09 7.96
N SER A 266 -16.10 -12.90 6.82
CA SER A 266 -15.07 -11.88 6.61
C SER A 266 -15.55 -10.67 5.80
N GLU A 267 -16.81 -10.68 5.35
CA GLU A 267 -17.38 -9.67 4.45
C GLU A 267 -17.30 -8.25 5.03
N VAL A 268 -17.67 -8.07 6.29
CA VAL A 268 -17.68 -6.74 6.93
C VAL A 268 -17.26 -6.84 8.38
N PHE A 269 -16.38 -5.93 8.78
CA PHE A 269 -16.08 -5.63 10.17
C PHE A 269 -16.39 -4.16 10.48
N GLU A 270 -17.09 -3.90 11.59
CA GLU A 270 -17.22 -2.56 12.17
C GLU A 270 -16.23 -2.40 13.34
N LEU A 271 -15.53 -1.26 13.37
CA LEU A 271 -14.52 -0.90 14.36
C LEU A 271 -15.05 0.17 15.32
N ASN A 272 -14.34 0.37 16.42
CA ASN A 272 -14.69 1.33 17.46
C ASN A 272 -14.66 2.77 16.93
N ALA A 273 -15.84 3.36 16.78
CA ALA A 273 -16.00 4.72 16.26
C ALA A 273 -15.35 5.75 17.18
N ASP A 274 -15.48 5.62 18.50
CA ASP A 274 -14.93 6.57 19.46
C ASP A 274 -13.39 6.56 19.48
N LEU A 275 -12.77 5.38 19.30
CA LEU A 275 -11.32 5.26 19.14
C LEU A 275 -10.85 5.92 17.83
N ARG A 276 -11.56 5.68 16.73
CA ARG A 276 -11.28 6.32 15.44
C ARG A 276 -11.43 7.84 15.54
N ASP A 277 -12.46 8.34 16.21
CA ASP A 277 -12.75 9.77 16.32
C ASP A 277 -11.68 10.48 17.17
N TYR A 278 -11.21 9.85 18.25
CA TYR A 278 -10.02 10.30 18.97
C TYR A 278 -8.81 10.38 18.04
N ALA A 279 -8.50 9.29 17.33
CA ALA A 279 -7.32 9.21 16.48
C ALA A 279 -7.36 10.26 15.37
N LEU A 280 -8.54 10.47 14.77
CA LEU A 280 -8.78 11.50 13.77
C LEU A 280 -8.56 12.91 14.34
N SER A 281 -9.03 13.16 15.57
CA SER A 281 -8.89 14.48 16.22
C SER A 281 -7.42 14.89 16.40
N VAL A 282 -6.55 13.96 16.77
CA VAL A 282 -5.11 14.21 16.94
C VAL A 282 -4.37 14.20 15.60
N ALA A 283 -4.79 13.35 14.65
CA ALA A 283 -4.16 13.27 13.33
C ALA A 283 -4.44 14.51 12.47
N LYS A 284 -5.59 15.18 12.63
CA LYS A 284 -5.94 16.42 11.92
C LYS A 284 -4.99 17.59 12.20
N THR A 285 -4.17 17.53 13.24
CA THR A 285 -3.16 18.56 13.53
C THR A 285 -1.85 18.36 12.75
N VAL A 286 -1.73 17.28 11.98
CA VAL A 286 -0.51 16.93 11.25
C VAL A 286 -0.50 17.65 9.91
N GLU A 287 0.61 18.34 9.61
CA GLU A 287 0.87 18.89 8.30
C GLU A 287 1.25 17.75 7.33
N LEU A 288 0.44 17.57 6.29
CA LEU A 288 0.67 16.53 5.29
C LEU A 288 1.68 17.00 4.24
N THR A 289 2.57 16.08 3.87
CA THR A 289 3.52 16.26 2.77
C THR A 289 2.88 15.97 1.43
N ASP A 290 3.40 16.57 0.37
CA ASP A 290 2.94 16.39 -1.00
C ASP A 290 4.11 16.36 -1.99
N SER A 291 3.85 16.00 -3.25
CA SER A 291 4.85 16.05 -4.32
C SER A 291 4.33 16.80 -5.55
N PRO A 292 5.21 17.51 -6.30
CA PRO A 292 4.82 18.17 -7.54
C PRO A 292 4.17 17.21 -8.54
N LYS A 293 4.69 15.97 -8.64
CA LYS A 293 4.17 14.95 -9.55
C LYS A 293 2.76 14.47 -9.14
N ALA A 294 2.49 14.36 -7.83
CA ALA A 294 1.14 14.08 -7.34
C ALA A 294 0.19 15.24 -7.65
N ALA A 295 0.61 16.49 -7.41
CA ALA A 295 -0.19 17.68 -7.73
C ALA A 295 -0.53 17.78 -9.23
N GLU A 296 0.44 17.50 -10.11
CA GLU A 296 0.22 17.42 -11.57
C GLU A 296 -0.81 16.35 -11.91
N HIS A 297 -0.73 15.17 -11.29
CA HIS A 297 -1.69 14.09 -11.53
C HIS A 297 -3.09 14.44 -11.03
N ARG A 298 -3.21 15.08 -9.86
CA ARG A 298 -4.48 15.58 -9.32
C ARG A 298 -5.12 16.63 -10.23
N ALA A 299 -4.31 17.48 -10.88
CA ALA A 299 -4.81 18.51 -11.78
C ALA A 299 -5.57 17.95 -13.00
N LEU A 300 -5.32 16.70 -13.40
CA LEU A 300 -6.05 16.01 -14.49
C LEU A 300 -7.53 15.78 -14.16
N TRP A 301 -7.90 15.80 -12.88
CA TRP A 301 -9.27 15.55 -12.42
C TRP A 301 -10.12 16.84 -12.38
N LYS A 302 -9.51 18.01 -12.62
CA LYS A 302 -10.23 19.28 -12.68
C LYS A 302 -11.27 19.26 -13.79
N ASN A 303 -12.41 19.89 -13.54
CA ASN A 303 -13.53 19.98 -14.49
C ASN A 303 -14.11 18.61 -14.89
N SER A 304 -14.02 17.62 -14.01
CA SER A 304 -14.72 16.34 -14.21
C SER A 304 -16.22 16.58 -14.46
N PRO A 305 -16.87 15.81 -15.35
CA PRO A 305 -18.30 15.98 -15.63
C PRO A 305 -19.15 15.95 -14.35
N GLY A 306 -19.92 17.02 -14.12
CA GLY A 306 -20.77 17.16 -12.94
C GLY A 306 -20.03 17.35 -11.60
N GLY A 307 -18.70 17.59 -11.62
CA GLY A 307 -17.90 17.79 -10.41
C GLY A 307 -17.71 16.53 -9.55
N VAL A 308 -18.03 15.36 -10.09
CA VAL A 308 -18.04 14.09 -9.33
C VAL A 308 -16.67 13.71 -8.75
N PHE A 309 -15.58 14.20 -9.36
CA PHE A 309 -14.21 13.99 -8.91
C PHE A 309 -13.52 15.27 -8.42
N ASP A 310 -14.27 16.30 -8.03
CA ASP A 310 -13.68 17.52 -7.43
C ASP A 310 -12.78 17.22 -6.22
N PRO A 311 -13.07 16.23 -5.34
CA PRO A 311 -12.17 15.83 -4.27
C PRO A 311 -10.79 15.37 -4.75
N ALA A 312 -10.71 14.67 -5.89
CA ALA A 312 -9.45 14.18 -6.45
C ALA A 312 -8.50 15.32 -6.87
N ALA A 313 -9.04 16.51 -7.17
CA ALA A 313 -8.25 17.66 -7.60
C ALA A 313 -7.75 18.55 -6.44
N GLN A 314 -8.13 18.26 -5.19
CA GLN A 314 -7.75 19.05 -4.01
C GLN A 314 -6.35 18.70 -3.49
N ASP A 315 -5.90 19.40 -2.46
CA ASP A 315 -4.72 19.04 -1.68
C ASP A 315 -5.02 17.90 -0.69
N PRO A 316 -4.01 17.10 -0.29
CA PRO A 316 -4.22 15.98 0.62
C PRO A 316 -4.71 16.44 2.01
N THR A 317 -5.64 15.67 2.59
CA THR A 317 -6.19 15.95 3.93
C THR A 317 -6.27 14.69 4.78
N VAL A 318 -6.51 14.88 6.09
CA VAL A 318 -6.86 13.81 7.02
C VAL A 318 -8.38 13.75 7.16
N LEU A 319 -8.96 12.58 6.93
CA LEU A 319 -10.42 12.41 6.84
C LEU A 319 -10.91 11.07 7.41
N GLU A 320 -12.22 10.95 7.55
CA GLU A 320 -12.90 9.66 7.72
C GLU A 320 -13.02 8.97 6.36
N GLY A 321 -12.99 7.64 6.35
CA GLY A 321 -13.23 6.88 5.14
C GLY A 321 -12.93 5.40 5.32
N ASP A 322 -13.80 4.56 4.78
CA ASP A 322 -13.73 3.11 4.97
C ASP A 322 -12.90 2.43 3.89
N VAL A 323 -12.47 1.20 4.21
CA VAL A 323 -11.57 0.44 3.38
C VAL A 323 -12.26 -0.76 2.76
N LEU A 324 -12.04 -0.96 1.47
CA LEU A 324 -12.44 -2.15 0.74
C LEU A 324 -11.23 -3.05 0.50
N SER A 325 -11.33 -4.32 0.87
CA SER A 325 -10.29 -5.34 0.68
C SER A 325 -10.60 -6.28 -0.49
N SER A 326 -9.57 -6.65 -1.26
CA SER A 326 -9.64 -7.65 -2.32
C SER A 326 -8.30 -8.37 -2.54
N ASN A 327 -8.33 -9.65 -2.92
CA ASN A 327 -7.15 -10.35 -3.46
C ASN A 327 -6.75 -9.84 -4.84
N THR A 328 -7.70 -9.34 -5.62
CA THR A 328 -7.44 -8.74 -6.92
C THR A 328 -7.11 -7.27 -6.75
N PHE A 329 -5.95 -6.84 -7.24
CA PHE A 329 -5.63 -5.42 -7.37
C PHE A 329 -6.46 -4.83 -8.52
N TRP A 330 -7.63 -4.29 -8.22
CA TRP A 330 -8.54 -3.80 -9.25
C TRP A 330 -8.24 -2.36 -9.66
N HIS A 331 -8.58 -2.02 -10.90
CA HIS A 331 -8.51 -0.66 -11.41
C HIS A 331 -9.56 -0.41 -12.49
N GLY A 332 -10.27 0.72 -12.43
CA GLY A 332 -11.18 1.18 -13.48
C GLY A 332 -12.61 1.46 -13.04
N HIS A 333 -13.32 2.28 -13.82
CA HIS A 333 -14.63 2.83 -13.43
C HIS A 333 -15.67 1.76 -13.12
N ARG A 334 -15.88 0.79 -14.02
CA ARG A 334 -16.97 -0.21 -13.88
C ARG A 334 -16.82 -1.10 -12.65
N ILE A 335 -15.61 -1.60 -12.41
CA ILE A 335 -15.32 -2.43 -11.25
C ILE A 335 -15.52 -1.59 -9.99
N SER A 336 -14.93 -0.41 -9.94
CA SER A 336 -15.01 0.39 -8.73
C SER A 336 -16.40 0.97 -8.44
N GLU A 337 -17.25 1.22 -9.44
CA GLU A 337 -18.69 1.49 -9.24
C GLU A 337 -19.42 0.27 -8.66
N ALA A 338 -19.08 -0.94 -9.11
CA ALA A 338 -19.67 -2.16 -8.57
C ALA A 338 -19.24 -2.38 -7.11
N MET A 339 -17.96 -2.20 -6.80
CA MET A 339 -17.45 -2.28 -5.43
C MET A 339 -18.09 -1.23 -4.51
N GLU A 340 -18.39 -0.04 -5.02
CA GLU A 340 -19.14 0.99 -4.29
C GLU A 340 -20.56 0.52 -3.95
N LYS A 341 -21.26 -0.15 -4.88
CA LYS A 341 -22.60 -0.73 -4.63
C LYS A 341 -22.53 -1.85 -3.58
N VAL A 342 -21.57 -2.75 -3.71
CA VAL A 342 -21.35 -3.85 -2.74
C VAL A 342 -21.13 -3.29 -1.34
N ALA A 343 -20.22 -2.30 -1.20
CA ALA A 343 -19.98 -1.66 0.08
C ALA A 343 -21.25 -1.05 0.70
N ARG A 344 -22.08 -0.36 -0.10
CA ARG A 344 -23.36 0.19 0.37
C ARG A 344 -24.32 -0.91 0.80
N VAL A 345 -24.49 -1.97 0.01
CA VAL A 345 -25.40 -3.07 0.36
C VAL A 345 -24.93 -3.74 1.65
N TYR A 346 -23.64 -4.07 1.73
CA TYR A 346 -23.09 -4.86 2.84
C TYR A 346 -23.14 -4.11 4.17
N THR A 347 -22.99 -2.79 4.13
CA THR A 347 -23.00 -1.91 5.31
C THR A 347 -24.36 -1.27 5.58
N SER A 348 -25.42 -1.64 4.85
CA SER A 348 -26.72 -0.95 4.91
C SER A 348 -26.61 0.58 4.69
N GLY A 349 -25.71 0.98 3.80
CA GLY A 349 -25.47 2.37 3.41
C GLY A 349 -24.59 3.18 4.36
N GLN A 350 -24.09 2.58 5.44
CA GLN A 350 -23.28 3.27 6.45
C GLN A 350 -21.81 3.39 6.07
N GLY A 351 -21.31 2.46 5.26
CA GLY A 351 -19.92 2.42 4.83
C GLY A 351 -19.66 3.40 3.68
N GLU A 352 -18.50 4.03 3.73
CA GLU A 352 -18.03 5.00 2.76
C GLU A 352 -16.79 4.49 2.03
N TYR A 353 -16.94 4.04 0.78
CA TYR A 353 -15.83 3.57 -0.03
C TYR A 353 -14.83 4.71 -0.35
N THR A 354 -13.77 4.81 0.43
CA THR A 354 -12.71 5.82 0.28
C THR A 354 -11.38 5.19 -0.11
N MET A 355 -11.01 4.05 0.48
CA MET A 355 -9.70 3.42 0.28
C MET A 355 -9.83 1.96 -0.17
N THR A 356 -8.84 1.47 -0.93
CA THR A 356 -8.71 0.06 -1.35
C THR A 356 -7.46 -0.57 -0.73
N ALA A 357 -7.57 -1.82 -0.31
CA ALA A 357 -6.49 -2.59 0.29
C ALA A 357 -6.56 -4.07 -0.10
N GLN A 358 -5.60 -4.86 0.36
CA GLN A 358 -5.60 -6.32 0.15
C GLN A 358 -5.43 -7.12 1.45
N GLU A 359 -5.38 -6.49 2.63
CA GLU A 359 -5.00 -7.18 3.87
C GLU A 359 -6.02 -7.04 5.00
N ASP A 360 -6.79 -5.94 5.04
CA ASP A 360 -7.44 -5.48 6.27
C ASP A 360 -8.47 -6.48 6.82
N ASN A 361 -9.32 -7.02 5.96
CA ASN A 361 -10.33 -8.01 6.38
C ASN A 361 -9.68 -9.31 6.90
N ALA A 362 -8.51 -9.72 6.38
CA ALA A 362 -7.79 -10.89 6.90
C ALA A 362 -7.17 -10.62 8.29
N LEU A 363 -6.61 -9.43 8.49
CA LEU A 363 -6.08 -9.02 9.79
C LEU A 363 -7.21 -8.97 10.83
N LEU A 364 -8.34 -8.37 10.47
CA LEU A 364 -9.51 -8.25 11.35
C LEU A 364 -10.14 -9.60 11.65
N ALA A 365 -10.24 -10.52 10.68
CA ALA A 365 -10.71 -11.88 10.93
C ALA A 365 -9.81 -12.63 11.94
N GLY A 366 -8.49 -12.51 11.80
CA GLY A 366 -7.53 -13.07 12.77
C GLY A 366 -7.69 -12.46 14.16
N LEU A 367 -7.83 -11.14 14.24
CA LEU A 367 -8.01 -10.41 15.50
C LEU A 367 -9.35 -10.71 16.17
N LEU A 368 -10.44 -10.86 15.40
CA LEU A 368 -11.74 -11.30 15.90
C LEU A 368 -11.63 -12.69 16.54
N ASN A 369 -11.00 -13.64 15.84
CA ASN A 369 -10.79 -15.00 16.37
C ASN A 369 -9.98 -15.01 17.67
N ALA A 370 -9.02 -14.11 17.82
CA ALA A 370 -8.28 -13.94 19.07
C ALA A 370 -9.11 -13.24 20.16
N ALA A 371 -9.98 -12.29 19.80
CA ALA A 371 -10.87 -11.62 20.73
C ALA A 371 -11.89 -12.60 21.34
N LEU A 372 -12.43 -13.51 20.53
CA LEU A 372 -13.31 -14.60 20.99
C LEU A 372 -12.62 -15.54 21.99
N GLN A 373 -11.28 -15.59 21.98
CA GLN A 373 -10.47 -16.34 22.94
C GLN A 373 -9.96 -15.50 24.12
N GLY A 374 -10.35 -14.22 24.21
CA GLY A 374 -9.88 -13.29 25.24
C GLY A 374 -8.39 -12.93 25.14
N LYS A 375 -7.77 -13.09 23.96
CA LYS A 375 -6.33 -12.81 23.75
C LYS A 375 -6.05 -11.37 23.31
N VAL A 376 -7.04 -10.71 22.73
CA VAL A 376 -7.01 -9.31 22.31
C VAL A 376 -8.36 -8.67 22.60
N ASP A 377 -8.41 -7.35 22.65
CA ASP A 377 -9.65 -6.58 22.77
C ASP A 377 -9.95 -5.92 21.41
N PHE A 378 -11.02 -6.39 20.75
CA PHE A 378 -11.38 -5.91 19.40
C PHE A 378 -11.74 -4.42 19.38
N SER A 379 -12.13 -3.85 20.53
CA SER A 379 -12.43 -2.43 20.66
C SER A 379 -11.18 -1.53 20.56
N ARG A 380 -9.98 -2.12 20.56
CA ARG A 380 -8.68 -1.44 20.50
C ARG A 380 -8.01 -1.47 19.13
N ILE A 381 -8.78 -1.73 18.08
CA ILE A 381 -8.27 -1.80 16.71
C ILE A 381 -8.58 -0.50 15.98
N LEU A 382 -7.54 0.07 15.38
CA LEU A 382 -7.59 1.26 14.55
C LEU A 382 -7.08 0.93 13.15
N LEU A 383 -7.83 1.31 12.12
CA LEU A 383 -7.46 1.09 10.72
C LEU A 383 -7.22 2.42 10.01
N ILE A 384 -6.00 2.60 9.50
CA ILE A 384 -5.52 3.82 8.85
C ILE A 384 -4.94 3.46 7.49
N ARG A 385 -5.46 4.10 6.43
CA ARG A 385 -4.93 3.93 5.07
C ARG A 385 -4.58 5.29 4.45
N SER A 386 -3.49 5.36 3.68
CA SER A 386 -3.12 6.58 2.94
C SER A 386 -3.09 6.38 1.43
N ALA A 387 -3.50 7.40 0.68
CA ALA A 387 -3.72 7.32 -0.76
C ALA A 387 -2.43 7.37 -1.59
N SER A 388 -1.94 6.24 -2.11
CA SER A 388 -0.75 6.18 -2.98
C SER A 388 -1.06 6.36 -4.46
N ASN A 389 -2.28 6.07 -4.89
CA ASN A 389 -2.75 6.17 -6.27
C ASN A 389 -4.28 6.26 -6.29
N PHE A 390 -4.88 6.58 -7.44
CA PHE A 390 -6.33 6.43 -7.63
C PHE A 390 -6.70 4.98 -7.99
N ASP A 391 -7.91 4.56 -7.64
CA ASP A 391 -8.48 3.25 -7.98
C ASP A 391 -8.98 3.16 -9.44
N ARG A 392 -8.96 4.27 -10.18
CA ARG A 392 -9.37 4.37 -11.59
C ARG A 392 -8.67 5.55 -12.27
N GLY A 393 -8.72 5.57 -13.61
CA GLY A 393 -8.22 6.70 -14.40
C GLY A 393 -9.15 7.91 -14.39
N HIS A 394 -8.59 9.11 -14.61
CA HIS A 394 -9.36 10.35 -14.79
C HIS A 394 -10.27 10.31 -16.03
N GLU A 395 -9.91 9.50 -17.03
CA GLU A 395 -10.76 9.17 -18.17
C GLU A 395 -11.30 7.75 -18.04
N ASP A 396 -12.50 7.50 -18.56
CA ASP A 396 -13.07 6.15 -18.72
C ASP A 396 -12.59 5.54 -20.04
N LYS A 397 -11.33 5.08 -20.07
CA LYS A 397 -10.70 4.43 -21.23
C LYS A 397 -9.84 3.23 -20.80
N PRO A 398 -9.61 2.26 -21.71
CA PRO A 398 -8.72 1.14 -21.42
C PRO A 398 -7.31 1.58 -21.02
N HIS A 399 -6.74 0.91 -20.03
CA HIS A 399 -5.36 1.15 -19.60
C HIS A 399 -4.38 0.34 -20.45
N GLN A 400 -3.19 0.89 -20.68
CA GLN A 400 -2.10 0.21 -21.39
C GLN A 400 -1.21 -0.56 -20.40
N LEU A 401 -0.63 -1.67 -20.88
CA LEU A 401 0.39 -2.42 -20.17
C LEU A 401 1.80 -2.10 -20.71
N PRO A 402 2.84 -2.03 -19.85
CA PRO A 402 2.80 -2.26 -18.41
C PRO A 402 2.08 -1.14 -17.64
N PHE A 403 1.26 -1.52 -16.66
CA PHE A 403 0.51 -0.56 -15.85
C PHE A 403 1.45 0.20 -14.93
N VAL A 404 1.42 1.54 -15.01
CA VAL A 404 2.21 2.42 -14.15
C VAL A 404 1.34 2.93 -13.01
N MET A 405 1.44 2.29 -11.86
CA MET A 405 0.69 2.64 -10.65
C MET A 405 1.13 3.98 -10.04
N ASP A 406 2.44 4.18 -9.87
CA ASP A 406 2.94 5.36 -9.17
C ASP A 406 3.02 6.58 -10.09
N LYS A 407 2.06 7.48 -9.88
CA LYS A 407 2.00 8.81 -10.49
C LYS A 407 2.48 9.91 -9.52
N GLY A 408 3.44 9.58 -8.65
CA GLY A 408 4.04 10.52 -7.68
C GLY A 408 3.43 10.46 -6.29
N GLY A 409 2.55 9.48 -6.04
CA GLY A 409 1.78 9.39 -4.81
C GLY A 409 2.41 8.52 -3.72
N LEU A 410 3.25 7.55 -4.08
CA LEU A 410 3.83 6.60 -3.10
C LEU A 410 4.65 7.30 -2.00
N GLY A 411 5.49 8.27 -2.39
CA GLY A 411 6.31 9.05 -1.46
C GLY A 411 5.47 9.81 -0.42
N PRO A 412 4.61 10.76 -0.85
CA PRO A 412 3.70 11.47 0.04
C PRO A 412 2.82 10.55 0.89
N SER A 413 2.23 9.52 0.29
CA SER A 413 1.36 8.54 0.96
C SER A 413 2.05 7.85 2.13
N THR A 414 3.22 7.24 1.90
CA THR A 414 3.97 6.55 2.97
C THR A 414 4.48 7.51 4.05
N ARG A 415 4.84 8.75 3.70
CA ARG A 415 5.26 9.76 4.67
C ARG A 415 4.09 10.25 5.52
N ASN A 416 2.96 10.57 4.90
CA ASN A 416 1.76 11.07 5.58
C ASN A 416 1.14 10.02 6.49
N LEU A 417 1.15 8.74 6.06
CA LEU A 417 0.74 7.61 6.90
C LEU A 417 1.57 7.53 8.17
N TYR A 418 2.90 7.61 8.03
CA TYR A 418 3.82 7.61 9.17
C TYR A 418 3.56 8.80 10.11
N LEU A 419 3.48 10.02 9.58
CA LEU A 419 3.31 11.23 10.39
C LEU A 419 2.00 11.21 11.20
N THR A 420 0.90 10.83 10.55
CA THR A 420 -0.43 10.76 11.18
C THR A 420 -0.51 9.63 12.20
N ALA A 421 -0.11 8.41 11.83
CA ALA A 421 -0.14 7.27 12.75
C ALA A 421 0.82 7.47 13.93
N LEU A 422 2.01 8.05 13.73
CA LEU A 422 2.95 8.34 14.82
C LEU A 422 2.31 9.29 15.84
N LYS A 423 1.59 10.32 15.37
CA LYS A 423 0.90 11.27 16.25
C LYS A 423 -0.17 10.59 17.10
N VAL A 424 -0.90 9.64 16.53
CA VAL A 424 -1.88 8.82 17.25
C VAL A 424 -1.19 7.92 18.29
N ILE A 425 -0.12 7.23 17.92
CA ILE A 425 0.64 6.35 18.82
C ILE A 425 1.20 7.15 20.00
N GLN A 426 1.75 8.34 19.76
CA GLN A 426 2.21 9.24 20.82
C GLN A 426 1.07 9.60 21.78
N GLY A 427 -0.10 9.97 21.26
CA GLY A 427 -1.28 10.25 22.09
C GLY A 427 -1.72 9.06 22.95
N ILE A 428 -1.71 7.84 22.38
CA ILE A 428 -2.03 6.61 23.13
C ILE A 428 -1.04 6.38 24.29
N LEU A 429 0.26 6.60 24.03
CA LEU A 429 1.31 6.40 25.04
C LEU A 429 1.27 7.47 26.14
N GLU A 430 1.06 8.74 25.76
CA GLU A 430 0.99 9.88 26.67
C GLU A 430 -0.23 9.79 27.60
N GLU A 431 -1.40 9.43 27.07
CA GLU A 431 -2.65 9.30 27.82
C GLU A 431 -2.90 7.85 28.30
N TRP A 432 -1.86 7.00 28.33
CA TRP A 432 -1.98 5.59 28.69
C TRP A 432 -2.69 5.36 30.05
N PRO A 433 -2.18 5.88 31.18
CA PRO A 433 -2.77 5.56 32.49
C PRO A 433 -4.15 6.18 32.70
N THR A 434 -4.51 7.24 31.96
CA THR A 434 -5.73 8.02 32.17
C THR A 434 -6.87 7.63 31.23
N ARG A 435 -6.56 7.15 30.03
CA ARG A 435 -7.55 6.85 28.99
C ARG A 435 -7.35 5.46 28.37
N PHE A 436 -6.14 5.15 27.92
CA PHE A 436 -5.94 4.01 27.02
C PHE A 436 -5.75 2.67 27.74
N GLU A 437 -5.27 2.64 28.98
CA GLU A 437 -5.13 1.39 29.72
C GLU A 437 -6.49 0.71 29.93
N ALA A 438 -7.50 1.47 30.38
CA ALA A 438 -8.86 0.98 30.57
C ALA A 438 -9.56 0.62 29.27
N GLY A 439 -9.23 1.30 28.17
CA GLY A 439 -9.91 1.15 26.87
C GLY A 439 -10.86 2.31 26.60
N ILE A 440 -11.08 2.60 25.32
CA ILE A 440 -12.13 3.53 24.91
C ILE A 440 -13.40 2.71 24.67
N PRO A 441 -14.49 2.90 25.42
CA PRO A 441 -15.73 2.18 25.18
C PRO A 441 -16.33 2.57 23.83
N ALA A 442 -16.79 1.59 23.06
CA ALA A 442 -17.47 1.84 21.80
C ALA A 442 -18.97 2.12 22.05
N GLN A 443 -19.47 3.25 21.56
CA GLN A 443 -20.91 3.54 21.52
C GLN A 443 -21.62 2.88 20.33
N ASN A 444 -20.87 2.49 19.31
CA ASN A 444 -21.36 1.72 18.17
C ASN A 444 -21.17 0.21 18.38
N TYR A 445 -21.78 -0.59 17.50
CA TYR A 445 -21.45 -2.01 17.39
C TYR A 445 -20.01 -2.18 16.86
N ILE A 446 -19.33 -3.23 17.32
CA ILE A 446 -18.03 -3.64 16.80
C ILE A 446 -18.01 -5.15 16.56
N GLY A 447 -17.33 -5.59 15.50
CA GLY A 447 -17.24 -7.00 15.14
C GLY A 447 -17.73 -7.29 13.73
N ASP A 448 -18.03 -8.56 13.46
CA ASP A 448 -18.43 -9.08 12.15
C ASP A 448 -19.94 -8.93 11.88
N ILE A 449 -20.38 -9.43 10.73
CA ILE A 449 -21.80 -9.51 10.34
C ILE A 449 -22.64 -10.46 11.21
N PHE A 450 -22.00 -11.34 11.98
CA PHE A 450 -22.69 -12.37 12.77
C PHE A 450 -22.98 -11.96 14.20
N GLY A 451 -22.48 -10.81 14.66
CA GLY A 451 -22.59 -10.46 16.07
C GLY A 451 -21.71 -11.33 16.96
N SER A 452 -20.58 -11.84 16.44
CA SER A 452 -19.77 -12.86 17.14
C SER A 452 -19.27 -12.39 18.51
N LEU A 453 -19.07 -11.09 18.71
CA LEU A 453 -18.67 -10.48 19.99
C LEU A 453 -19.87 -10.11 20.90
N GLY A 454 -21.09 -10.48 20.51
CA GLY A 454 -22.34 -10.03 21.12
C GLY A 454 -22.84 -8.70 20.54
N GLY A 455 -24.09 -8.36 20.87
CA GLY A 455 -24.80 -7.22 20.27
C GLY A 455 -25.48 -7.58 18.95
N THR A 456 -26.05 -6.58 18.28
CA THR A 456 -26.74 -6.74 17.00
C THR A 456 -26.12 -5.81 15.97
N PRO A 457 -25.48 -6.33 14.91
CA PRO A 457 -24.90 -5.51 13.85
C PRO A 457 -25.95 -4.59 13.23
N GLY A 458 -25.60 -3.32 13.06
CA GLY A 458 -26.44 -2.34 12.36
C GLY A 458 -26.39 -2.46 10.83
N PHE A 459 -25.69 -3.47 10.31
CA PHE A 459 -25.41 -3.74 8.90
C PHE A 459 -25.63 -5.24 8.59
N GLY A 460 -25.27 -5.70 7.39
CA GLY A 460 -25.61 -7.05 6.95
C GLY A 460 -27.05 -7.15 6.42
N ASP A 461 -27.54 -8.38 6.23
CA ASP A 461 -28.98 -8.60 6.01
C ASP A 461 -29.74 -8.43 7.32
N LYS A 462 -30.27 -7.21 7.51
CA LYS A 462 -31.08 -6.84 8.68
C LYS A 462 -32.35 -7.67 8.86
N GLN A 463 -32.81 -8.36 7.81
CA GLN A 463 -34.07 -9.09 7.84
C GLN A 463 -33.86 -10.59 8.05
N ASN A 464 -32.74 -11.16 7.63
CA ASN A 464 -32.54 -12.60 7.61
C ASN A 464 -31.13 -13.08 7.99
N VAL A 465 -30.39 -12.36 8.85
CA VAL A 465 -29.03 -12.78 9.23
C VAL A 465 -28.95 -14.23 9.74
N GLU A 466 -30.00 -14.71 10.43
CA GLU A 466 -30.13 -16.10 10.91
C GLU A 466 -30.38 -17.13 9.80
N GLN A 467 -30.91 -16.69 8.64
CA GLN A 467 -31.15 -17.55 7.47
C GLN A 467 -29.97 -17.53 6.50
N ILE A 468 -29.04 -16.58 6.65
CA ILE A 468 -27.79 -16.59 5.88
C ILE A 468 -27.04 -17.85 6.27
N ARG A 469 -26.77 -18.70 5.28
CA ARG A 469 -25.94 -19.88 5.50
C ARG A 469 -24.49 -19.42 5.56
N SER A 470 -23.80 -19.74 6.66
CA SER A 470 -22.35 -19.83 6.63
C SER A 470 -21.97 -20.92 5.65
N HIS A 471 -21.03 -20.61 4.76
CA HIS A 471 -20.56 -21.59 3.78
C HIS A 471 -19.87 -22.80 4.42
#